data_AF-A0A359HJK0-F1
#
_entry.id   AF-A0A359HJK0-F1
#
_cell.length_a   1.000
_cell.length_b   1.000
_cell.length_c   1.000
_cell.angle_alpha   90.00
_cell.angle_beta   90.00
_cell.angle_gamma   90.00
#
_symmetry.space_group_name_H-M   'P 1'
#
loop_
_entity.id
_entity.type
_entity.pdbx_description
1 polymer ?
#
loop_
_entity_poly.entity_id
_entity_poly.type
_entity_poly.pdbx_seq_one_letter_code
_entity_poly.pdbx_strand_id
1 'polypeptide(L)'
;AYHILNGAYCSENNYIINDILKKEWGFEGLVVSDWGSVNDRVAGLKAGVDLEMPGPSKDNQAAIIAAVKSGQLDESVVDSALERILPIIFKAAETLEQDYVYDKQAHHELARRVAEEGVVLLKNDNQTLPIPANAKIALLGHFAKKPRYQGGGSSLTNATLVDNLYDEMVKRVGTANVLYAPGFPEKDKSPVDAALLNEALAVADQADYVIVMVGVGVSEGGDQPSLKLPVSHTALLEKVATAHKKVVVLLSNGNPVEMPWIDSVPAILEGYLGGQAGAGAQADILLGRVNPSGKLGESFPLQLEDNPSHPYFPGGPSTVEYRESIYVGYRYYDSANQPVLFPFGYGLSYTTFEYRDLAVQANNDSVTVTLKVRNNGTVAGKEAVQVYVRDVESSTFRPEKELKGFAKVDLQPGEEKTVTIELDRRAFAFYDVGQKDWMVEAGDFEILVGTSSQDIRLTDTIQIDSAQKASSTADRETLAPYFALSNAPISQKAFAALYGRPLPENLIPHKGNYTLNTPFGDMRDSFIARQLLNLMNAQVKKMFKSDGEDNPLLDMVESMLGEMPLRSLLMMSNGAITRGTLEALLLMINGKTFKGLISLVKSLVAK
;
A
#
# COMPACT_ATOMS: atom_id res chain seq x y z
N ALA A 1 5.22 13.58 3.37
CA ALA A 1 4.49 13.23 2.13
C ALA A 1 4.63 14.35 1.11
N TYR A 2 4.62 14.01 -0.19
CA TYR A 2 4.80 14.97 -1.30
C TYR A 2 3.57 15.85 -1.60
N HIS A 3 2.38 15.28 -1.48
CA HIS A 3 1.16 15.90 -1.98
C HIS A 3 0.67 17.09 -1.14
N ILE A 4 -0.28 17.82 -1.70
CA ILE A 4 -1.05 18.87 -1.03
C ILE A 4 -2.25 18.22 -0.36
N LEU A 5 -2.46 18.50 0.93
CA LEU A 5 -3.67 18.14 1.65
C LEU A 5 -4.44 19.40 2.00
N ASN A 6 -5.65 19.53 1.45
CA ASN A 6 -6.58 20.64 1.70
C ASN A 6 -5.95 22.04 1.53
N GLY A 7 -5.13 22.21 0.49
CA GLY A 7 -4.57 23.51 0.08
C GLY A 7 -3.15 23.83 0.57
N ALA A 8 -2.55 22.99 1.42
CA ALA A 8 -1.16 23.11 1.82
C ALA A 8 -0.39 21.81 1.58
N TYR A 9 0.85 21.92 1.10
CA TYR A 9 1.79 20.79 1.07
C TYR A 9 1.97 20.20 2.45
N CYS A 10 2.01 18.87 2.55
CA CYS A 10 2.11 18.20 3.84
C CYS A 10 3.36 18.61 4.64
N SER A 11 4.48 18.94 3.99
CA SER A 11 5.70 19.45 4.64
C SER A 11 5.62 20.91 5.13
N GLU A 12 4.58 21.66 4.73
CA GLU A 12 4.36 23.04 5.14
C GLU A 12 3.00 23.22 5.86
N ASN A 13 2.32 22.12 6.18
CA ASN A 13 0.98 22.15 6.75
C ASN A 13 1.02 22.18 8.30
N ASN A 14 0.95 23.37 8.86
CA ASN A 14 0.95 23.58 10.31
C ASN A 14 -0.18 22.84 11.03
N TYR A 15 -1.36 22.72 10.41
CA TYR A 15 -2.51 22.08 11.03
C TYR A 15 -2.25 20.60 11.30
N ILE A 16 -1.74 19.85 10.32
CA ILE A 16 -1.51 18.42 10.52
C ILE A 16 -0.28 18.12 11.40
N ILE A 17 0.76 18.96 11.34
CA ILE A 17 2.01 18.72 12.07
C ILE A 17 1.94 19.29 13.49
N ASN A 18 1.68 20.58 13.63
CA ASN A 18 1.71 21.23 14.94
C ASN A 18 0.40 21.05 15.69
N ASP A 19 -0.74 21.25 15.04
CA ASP A 19 -2.04 21.21 15.74
C ASP A 19 -2.47 19.76 16.03
N ILE A 20 -2.51 18.88 15.03
CA ILE A 20 -2.91 17.48 15.23
C ILE A 20 -1.76 16.66 15.85
N LEU A 21 -0.66 16.46 15.13
CA LEU A 21 0.37 15.50 15.55
C LEU A 21 1.06 15.91 16.87
N LYS A 22 1.53 17.16 16.99
CA LYS A 22 2.29 17.61 18.17
C LYS A 22 1.39 18.01 19.34
N LYS A 23 0.32 18.80 19.14
CA LYS A 23 -0.54 19.27 20.25
C LYS A 23 -1.64 18.28 20.63
N GLU A 24 -2.46 17.82 19.68
CA GLU A 24 -3.57 16.91 20.01
C GLU A 24 -3.09 15.50 20.37
N TRP A 25 -2.18 14.92 19.59
CA TRP A 25 -1.67 13.57 19.84
C TRP A 25 -0.47 13.52 20.80
N GLY A 26 0.14 14.68 21.10
CA GLY A 26 1.28 14.76 22.01
C GLY A 26 2.56 14.12 21.46
N PHE A 27 2.77 14.12 20.14
CA PHE A 27 3.96 13.51 19.55
C PHE A 27 5.24 14.28 19.91
N GLU A 28 6.15 13.59 20.61
CA GLU A 28 7.43 14.15 21.07
C GLU A 28 8.61 13.85 20.13
N GLY A 29 8.38 13.04 19.08
CA GLY A 29 9.41 12.64 18.14
C GLY A 29 9.76 13.69 17.08
N LEU A 30 10.59 13.27 16.13
CA LEU A 30 11.09 14.09 15.02
C LEU A 30 10.19 13.96 13.78
N VAL A 31 9.87 15.10 13.14
CA VAL A 31 9.22 15.13 11.83
C VAL A 31 10.25 15.35 10.73
N VAL A 32 10.39 14.36 9.85
CA VAL A 32 11.33 14.37 8.72
C VAL A 32 10.55 14.53 7.42
N SER A 33 11.06 15.34 6.49
CA SER A 33 10.47 15.43 5.17
C SER A 33 10.75 14.18 4.34
N ASP A 34 9.85 13.87 3.40
CA ASP A 34 10.20 12.98 2.30
C ASP A 34 11.21 13.65 1.36
N TRP A 35 11.89 12.88 0.49
CA TRP A 35 13.01 13.33 -0.34
C TRP A 35 12.62 14.43 -1.33
N GLY A 36 12.95 15.68 -1.00
CA GLY A 36 12.59 16.83 -1.82
C GLY A 36 11.12 17.23 -1.69
N SER A 37 10.40 16.76 -0.66
CA SER A 37 9.02 17.21 -0.41
C SER A 37 8.93 18.65 0.11
N VAL A 38 10.00 19.20 0.72
CA VAL A 38 10.02 20.59 1.19
C VAL A 38 10.02 21.57 0.02
N ASN A 39 9.00 22.42 -0.05
CA ASN A 39 8.86 23.45 -1.09
C ASN A 39 9.40 24.80 -0.63
N ASP A 40 9.24 25.12 0.65
CA ASP A 40 9.77 26.31 1.31
C ASP A 40 10.33 25.92 2.68
N ARG A 41 11.65 26.01 2.86
CA ARG A 41 12.28 25.55 4.10
C ARG A 41 11.89 26.38 5.33
N VAL A 42 11.70 27.70 5.18
CA VAL A 42 11.32 28.57 6.31
C VAL A 42 9.89 28.25 6.73
N ALA A 43 8.99 28.12 5.76
CA ALA A 43 7.60 27.73 6.03
C ALA A 43 7.50 26.32 6.62
N GLY A 44 8.24 25.36 6.08
CA GLY A 44 8.25 23.97 6.56
C GLY A 44 8.80 23.84 7.98
N LEU A 45 9.89 24.54 8.31
CA LEU A 45 10.41 24.56 9.67
C LEU A 45 9.42 25.22 10.64
N LYS A 46 8.80 26.33 10.25
CA LYS A 46 7.73 26.98 11.04
C LYS A 46 6.50 26.07 11.24
N ALA A 47 6.15 25.27 10.23
CA ALA A 47 5.08 24.29 10.30
C ALA A 47 5.45 23.05 11.15
N GLY A 48 6.72 22.91 11.55
CA GLY A 48 7.18 21.86 12.44
C GLY A 48 7.89 20.69 11.75
N VAL A 49 8.32 20.82 10.49
CA VAL A 49 9.25 19.87 9.85
C VAL A 49 10.66 20.13 10.34
N ASP A 50 11.07 19.31 11.28
CA ASP A 50 12.31 19.46 12.01
C ASP A 50 13.53 19.19 11.10
N LEU A 51 13.49 18.15 10.25
CA LEU A 51 14.59 17.77 9.35
C LEU A 51 14.15 17.72 7.87
N GLU A 52 14.86 18.46 7.01
CA GLU A 52 14.72 18.38 5.55
C GLU A 52 15.61 17.28 4.98
N MET A 53 15.04 16.48 4.07
CA MET A 53 15.74 15.45 3.30
C MET A 53 15.46 15.61 1.79
N PRO A 54 16.46 15.37 0.92
CA PRO A 54 17.87 15.21 1.26
C PRO A 54 18.50 16.57 1.63
N GLY A 55 19.58 16.50 2.40
CA GLY A 55 20.39 17.66 2.73
C GLY A 55 21.89 17.37 2.60
N PRO A 56 22.73 18.39 2.81
CA PRO A 56 22.35 19.79 3.05
C PRO A 56 22.14 20.61 1.76
N SER A 57 21.07 21.41 1.71
CA SER A 57 20.88 22.47 0.71
C SER A 57 21.43 23.80 1.22
N LYS A 58 22.47 24.34 0.57
CA LYS A 58 23.10 25.62 0.96
C LYS A 58 22.11 26.80 0.90
N ASP A 59 21.26 26.82 -0.12
CA ASP A 59 20.26 27.87 -0.30
C ASP A 59 19.23 27.85 0.83
N ASN A 60 18.80 26.66 1.27
CA ASN A 60 17.85 26.52 2.37
C ASN A 60 18.46 26.87 3.73
N GLN A 61 19.72 26.54 3.96
CA GLN A 61 20.45 26.99 5.16
C GLN A 61 20.56 28.52 5.21
N ALA A 62 20.96 29.14 4.09
CA ALA A 62 21.03 30.59 3.99
C ALA A 62 19.66 31.25 4.21
N ALA A 63 18.58 30.64 3.70
CA ALA A 63 17.21 31.11 3.90
C ALA A 63 16.79 31.07 5.37
N ILE A 64 17.08 29.98 6.11
CA ILE A 64 16.80 29.91 7.56
C ILE A 64 17.57 30.99 8.32
N ILE A 65 18.88 31.12 8.07
CA ILE A 65 19.73 32.12 8.75
C ILE A 65 19.22 33.54 8.48
N ALA A 66 18.85 33.85 7.24
CA ALA A 66 18.29 35.15 6.87
C ALA A 66 16.93 35.40 7.52
N ALA A 67 16.05 34.39 7.59
CA ALA A 67 14.76 34.48 8.24
C ALA A 67 14.88 34.75 9.75
N VAL A 68 15.83 34.11 10.43
CA VAL A 68 16.11 34.38 11.86
C VAL A 68 16.65 35.80 12.06
N LYS A 69 17.69 36.18 11.31
CA LYS A 69 18.31 37.51 11.42
C LYS A 69 17.36 38.67 11.13
N SER A 70 16.36 38.45 10.26
CA SER A 70 15.36 39.44 9.91
C SER A 70 14.14 39.44 10.84
N GLY A 71 14.02 38.46 11.74
CA GLY A 71 12.84 38.27 12.61
C GLY A 71 11.63 37.63 11.91
N GLN A 72 11.77 37.12 10.69
CA GLN A 72 10.73 36.36 10.00
C GLN A 72 10.48 34.99 10.68
N LEU A 73 11.54 34.40 11.24
CA LEU A 73 11.52 33.15 11.98
C LEU A 73 12.08 33.40 13.38
N ASP A 74 11.36 32.99 14.41
CA ASP A 74 11.87 33.05 15.79
C ASP A 74 12.97 31.99 15.97
N GLU A 75 14.08 32.36 16.61
CA GLU A 75 15.20 31.45 16.88
C GLU A 75 14.76 30.23 17.70
N SER A 76 13.78 30.40 18.60
CA SER A 76 13.20 29.32 19.39
C SER A 76 12.57 28.20 18.54
N VAL A 77 12.16 28.48 17.29
CA VAL A 77 11.67 27.45 16.37
C VAL A 77 12.82 26.56 15.91
N VAL A 78 14.00 27.13 15.69
CA VAL A 78 15.22 26.38 15.36
C VAL A 78 15.66 25.56 16.57
N ASP A 79 15.67 26.16 17.76
CA ASP A 79 16.01 25.46 19.01
C ASP A 79 15.09 24.26 19.25
N SER A 80 13.78 24.45 19.09
CA SER A 80 12.79 23.38 19.22
C SER A 80 13.02 22.20 18.26
N ALA A 81 13.53 22.46 17.04
CA ALA A 81 13.88 21.39 16.10
C ALA A 81 15.17 20.67 16.56
N LEU A 82 16.16 21.42 17.03
CA LEU A 82 17.41 20.86 17.56
C LEU A 82 17.16 20.00 18.82
N GLU A 83 16.29 20.44 19.71
CA GLU A 83 15.88 19.69 20.91
C GLU A 83 15.27 18.32 20.58
N ARG A 84 14.67 18.14 19.40
CA ARG A 84 14.16 16.85 18.91
C ARG A 84 15.22 16.03 18.17
N ILE A 85 16.11 16.69 17.43
CA ILE A 85 17.16 16.03 16.63
C ILE A 85 18.28 15.50 17.54
N LEU A 86 18.75 16.30 18.50
CA LEU A 86 19.91 15.96 19.33
C LEU A 86 19.74 14.67 20.15
N PRO A 87 18.58 14.38 20.80
CA PRO A 87 18.38 13.12 21.48
C PRO A 87 18.52 11.90 20.57
N ILE A 88 18.07 12.00 19.31
CA ILE A 88 18.22 10.93 18.32
C ILE A 88 19.70 10.76 17.95
N ILE A 89 20.43 11.86 17.76
CA ILE A 89 21.89 11.82 17.50
C ILE A 89 22.62 11.15 18.66
N PHE A 90 22.33 11.53 19.90
CA PHE A 90 23.00 10.97 21.07
C PHE A 90 22.67 9.49 21.27
N LYS A 91 21.40 9.10 21.09
CA LYS A 91 20.98 7.69 21.13
C LYS A 91 21.66 6.86 20.03
N ALA A 92 21.77 7.42 18.82
CA ALA A 92 22.46 6.75 17.71
C ALA A 92 23.96 6.63 17.98
N ALA A 93 24.60 7.66 18.52
CA ALA A 93 26.02 7.62 18.89
C ALA A 93 26.30 6.52 19.92
N GLU A 94 25.52 6.44 21.00
CA GLU A 94 25.63 5.39 22.03
C GLU A 94 25.43 3.98 21.44
N THR A 95 24.51 3.84 20.48
CA THR A 95 24.29 2.55 19.80
C THR A 95 25.46 2.18 18.90
N LEU A 96 26.02 3.13 18.15
CA LEU A 96 27.12 2.91 17.20
C LEU A 96 28.48 2.65 17.88
N GLU A 97 28.62 2.99 19.16
CA GLU A 97 29.80 2.62 19.97
C GLU A 97 29.86 1.12 20.28
N GLN A 98 28.73 0.41 20.13
CA GLN A 98 28.65 -1.03 20.37
C GLN A 98 29.05 -1.79 19.11
N ASP A 99 30.00 -2.72 19.24
CA ASP A 99 30.33 -3.66 18.16
C ASP A 99 29.24 -4.75 18.11
N TYR A 100 28.39 -4.70 17.09
CA TYR A 100 27.31 -5.67 16.89
C TYR A 100 27.32 -6.23 15.47
N VAL A 101 27.29 -7.56 15.39
CA VAL A 101 27.15 -8.30 14.14
C VAL A 101 25.90 -9.16 14.25
N TYR A 102 24.95 -8.95 13.34
CA TYR A 102 23.71 -9.73 13.31
C TYR A 102 23.92 -11.12 12.70
N ASP A 103 23.11 -12.09 13.13
CA ASP A 103 23.09 -13.43 12.56
C ASP A 103 22.19 -13.46 11.30
N LYS A 104 22.85 -13.54 10.15
CA LYS A 104 22.21 -13.61 8.83
C LYS A 104 21.27 -14.79 8.68
N GLN A 105 21.64 -15.95 9.23
CA GLN A 105 20.85 -17.17 9.12
C GLN A 105 19.61 -17.09 10.03
N ALA A 106 19.78 -16.65 11.28
CA ALA A 106 18.65 -16.46 12.18
C ALA A 106 17.65 -15.41 11.65
N HIS A 107 18.14 -14.33 11.02
CA HIS A 107 17.28 -13.35 10.36
C HIS A 107 16.55 -13.93 9.13
N HIS A 108 17.21 -14.80 8.36
CA HIS A 108 16.58 -15.48 7.23
C HIS A 108 15.49 -16.46 7.68
N GLU A 109 15.72 -17.20 8.77
CA GLU A 109 14.71 -18.08 9.39
C GLU A 109 13.54 -17.29 9.98
N LEU A 110 13.80 -16.13 10.59
CA LEU A 110 12.73 -15.21 11.00
C LEU A 110 11.93 -14.73 9.81
N ALA A 111 12.58 -14.32 8.71
CA ALA A 111 11.89 -13.90 7.49
C ALA A 111 11.01 -15.03 6.92
N ARG A 112 11.48 -16.28 6.97
CA ARG A 112 10.70 -17.46 6.55
C ARG A 112 9.43 -17.62 7.39
N ARG A 113 9.54 -17.56 8.72
CA ARG A 113 8.39 -17.64 9.63
C ARG A 113 7.39 -16.51 9.41
N VAL A 114 7.87 -15.29 9.16
CA VAL A 114 6.98 -14.17 8.83
C VAL A 114 6.24 -14.42 7.52
N ALA A 115 6.92 -14.93 6.49
CA ALA A 115 6.29 -15.29 5.22
C ALA A 115 5.27 -16.44 5.37
N GLU A 116 5.56 -17.47 6.16
CA GLU A 116 4.64 -18.57 6.48
C GLU A 116 3.32 -18.09 7.11
N GLU A 117 3.39 -17.04 7.93
CA GLU A 117 2.22 -16.42 8.59
C GLU A 117 1.43 -15.49 7.66
N GLY A 118 2.05 -15.00 6.58
CA GLY A 118 1.51 -14.01 5.65
C GLY A 118 0.95 -14.57 4.35
N VAL A 119 1.39 -15.75 3.90
CA VAL A 119 0.86 -16.42 2.70
C VAL A 119 -0.62 -16.79 2.92
N VAL A 120 -1.47 -16.45 1.95
CA VAL A 120 -2.93 -16.63 2.03
C VAL A 120 -3.38 -17.72 1.05
N LEU A 121 -4.02 -18.76 1.57
CA LEU A 121 -4.70 -19.75 0.72
C LEU A 121 -6.06 -19.19 0.28
N LEU A 122 -6.18 -18.87 -1.01
CA LEU A 122 -7.38 -18.22 -1.54
C LEU A 122 -8.45 -19.24 -1.98
N LYS A 123 -8.01 -20.32 -2.62
CA LYS A 123 -8.88 -21.39 -3.15
C LYS A 123 -8.22 -22.75 -2.96
N ASN A 124 -9.00 -23.77 -2.61
CA ASN A 124 -8.50 -25.14 -2.47
C ASN A 124 -9.61 -26.21 -2.66
N ASP A 125 -10.10 -26.32 -3.88
CA ASP A 125 -11.11 -27.31 -4.26
C ASP A 125 -10.52 -28.72 -4.26
N ASN A 126 -11.36 -29.70 -3.91
CA ASN A 126 -11.03 -31.12 -3.89
C ASN A 126 -9.79 -31.48 -3.04
N GLN A 127 -9.44 -30.63 -2.07
CA GLN A 127 -8.21 -30.76 -1.27
C GLN A 127 -6.96 -30.93 -2.16
N THR A 128 -6.88 -30.14 -3.23
CA THR A 128 -5.73 -30.16 -4.15
C THR A 128 -4.42 -29.85 -3.43
N LEU A 129 -4.45 -28.94 -2.46
CA LEU A 129 -3.38 -28.70 -1.50
C LEU A 129 -3.72 -29.31 -0.13
N PRO A 130 -2.73 -29.81 0.62
CA PRO A 130 -1.30 -29.84 0.28
C PRO A 130 -0.92 -30.94 -0.73
N ILE A 131 0.18 -30.72 -1.47
CA ILE A 131 0.74 -31.67 -2.44
C ILE A 131 1.44 -32.82 -1.70
N PRO A 132 1.15 -34.09 -2.04
CA PRO A 132 1.86 -35.24 -1.48
C PRO A 132 3.37 -35.19 -1.81
N ALA A 133 4.23 -35.48 -0.83
CA ALA A 133 5.68 -35.38 -0.99
C ALA A 133 6.30 -36.35 -2.03
N ASN A 134 5.57 -37.40 -2.41
CA ASN A 134 5.98 -38.37 -3.44
C ASN A 134 5.43 -38.04 -4.83
N ALA A 135 4.63 -36.98 -4.97
CA ALA A 135 4.10 -36.57 -6.26
C ALA A 135 5.20 -35.97 -7.14
N LYS A 136 5.07 -36.16 -8.45
CA LYS A 136 5.90 -35.46 -9.43
C LYS A 136 5.29 -34.10 -9.75
N ILE A 137 6.07 -33.04 -9.61
CA ILE A 137 5.59 -31.66 -9.59
C ILE A 137 6.25 -30.88 -10.72
N ALA A 138 5.45 -30.25 -11.59
CA ALA A 138 5.94 -29.29 -12.58
C ALA A 138 5.83 -27.87 -12.03
N LEU A 139 6.96 -27.15 -12.01
CA LEU A 139 7.03 -25.72 -11.71
C LEU A 139 7.10 -24.93 -13.02
N LEU A 140 6.03 -24.20 -13.34
CA LEU A 140 5.92 -23.43 -14.58
C LEU A 140 5.94 -21.93 -14.27
N GLY A 141 6.73 -21.17 -15.02
CA GLY A 141 6.96 -19.75 -14.75
C GLY A 141 8.39 -19.51 -14.27
N HIS A 142 9.09 -18.54 -14.86
CA HIS A 142 10.49 -18.27 -14.51
C HIS A 142 10.67 -17.84 -13.04
N PHE A 143 9.60 -17.39 -12.37
CA PHE A 143 9.59 -17.10 -10.94
C PHE A 143 10.00 -18.28 -10.06
N ALA A 144 9.91 -19.53 -10.55
CA ALA A 144 10.37 -20.70 -9.81
C ALA A 144 11.87 -20.65 -9.50
N LYS A 145 12.68 -20.03 -10.38
CA LYS A 145 14.13 -19.88 -10.21
C LYS A 145 14.55 -18.44 -9.94
N LYS A 146 13.75 -17.46 -10.38
CA LYS A 146 13.99 -16.02 -10.23
C LYS A 146 12.79 -15.37 -9.53
N PRO A 147 12.64 -15.55 -8.21
CA PRO A 147 11.45 -15.14 -7.48
C PRO A 147 11.25 -13.62 -7.53
N ARG A 148 9.99 -13.20 -7.62
CA ARG A 148 9.57 -11.82 -7.36
C ARG A 148 9.18 -11.72 -5.89
N TYR A 149 10.05 -11.15 -5.07
CA TYR A 149 9.92 -11.21 -3.61
C TYR A 149 9.85 -9.85 -2.91
N GLN A 150 10.02 -8.75 -3.64
CA GLN A 150 9.94 -7.38 -3.14
C GLN A 150 9.48 -6.43 -4.25
N GLY A 151 9.10 -5.21 -3.87
CA GLY A 151 8.75 -4.14 -4.80
C GLY A 151 9.98 -3.40 -5.33
N GLY A 152 9.76 -2.53 -6.32
CA GLY A 152 10.72 -1.56 -6.79
C GLY A 152 10.68 -0.24 -6.01
N GLY A 153 11.66 0.63 -6.27
CA GLY A 153 11.77 1.96 -5.68
C GLY A 153 12.60 2.00 -4.40
N SER A 154 12.31 2.97 -3.51
CA SER A 154 13.05 3.17 -2.25
C SER A 154 12.99 1.98 -1.29
N SER A 155 11.99 1.12 -1.43
CA SER A 155 11.84 -0.11 -0.64
C SER A 155 12.76 -1.27 -1.07
N LEU A 156 13.47 -1.12 -2.21
CA LEU A 156 14.34 -2.17 -2.73
C LEU A 156 15.55 -2.40 -1.82
N THR A 157 15.73 -3.64 -1.40
CA THR A 157 16.83 -4.06 -0.52
C THR A 157 17.75 -5.06 -1.23
N ASN A 158 19.06 -4.95 -0.97
CA ASN A 158 20.00 -6.00 -1.36
C ASN A 158 19.92 -7.15 -0.36
N ALA A 159 19.11 -8.16 -0.68
CA ALA A 159 18.86 -9.29 0.19
C ALA A 159 20.13 -10.09 0.51
N THR A 160 20.22 -10.63 1.73
CA THR A 160 21.39 -11.39 2.16
C THR A 160 21.43 -12.77 1.50
N LEU A 161 20.26 -13.41 1.40
CA LEU A 161 20.04 -14.75 0.84
C LEU A 161 18.64 -14.78 0.25
N VAL A 162 18.48 -15.23 -0.99
CA VAL A 162 17.16 -15.33 -1.64
C VAL A 162 16.85 -16.79 -1.96
N ASP A 163 15.82 -17.33 -1.33
CA ASP A 163 15.26 -18.64 -1.65
C ASP A 163 14.51 -18.57 -2.98
N ASN A 164 14.62 -19.61 -3.81
CA ASN A 164 13.76 -19.82 -4.98
C ASN A 164 12.99 -21.14 -4.85
N LEU A 165 11.80 -21.21 -5.44
CA LEU A 165 10.89 -22.33 -5.21
C LEU A 165 11.44 -23.63 -5.79
N TYR A 166 12.13 -23.60 -6.92
CA TYR A 166 12.73 -24.78 -7.53
C TYR A 166 13.70 -25.46 -6.58
N ASP A 167 14.68 -24.72 -6.05
CA ASP A 167 15.67 -25.29 -5.13
C ASP A 167 15.02 -25.74 -3.82
N GLU A 168 14.06 -24.97 -3.29
CA GLU A 168 13.34 -25.31 -2.05
C GLU A 168 12.48 -26.57 -2.19
N MET A 169 11.88 -26.80 -3.35
CA MET A 169 11.14 -28.03 -3.65
C MET A 169 12.10 -29.21 -3.84
N VAL A 170 13.20 -29.03 -4.58
CA VAL A 170 14.24 -30.07 -4.77
C VAL A 170 14.81 -30.52 -3.43
N LYS A 171 15.10 -29.60 -2.51
CA LYS A 171 15.55 -29.92 -1.13
C LYS A 171 14.57 -30.81 -0.36
N ARG A 172 13.26 -30.69 -0.63
CA ARG A 172 12.20 -31.37 0.13
C ARG A 172 11.73 -32.69 -0.46
N VAL A 173 11.63 -32.78 -1.78
CA VAL A 173 11.06 -33.94 -2.49
C VAL A 173 12.03 -34.61 -3.45
N GLY A 174 13.24 -34.05 -3.62
CA GLY A 174 14.29 -34.58 -4.48
C GLY A 174 14.14 -34.19 -5.95
N THR A 175 15.27 -34.08 -6.66
CA THR A 175 15.32 -33.60 -8.05
C THR A 175 14.49 -34.46 -9.03
N ALA A 176 14.36 -35.77 -8.77
CA ALA A 176 13.59 -36.66 -9.64
C ALA A 176 12.08 -36.33 -9.66
N ASN A 177 11.58 -35.65 -8.63
CA ASN A 177 10.18 -35.29 -8.46
C ASN A 177 9.86 -33.85 -8.87
N VAL A 178 10.85 -33.05 -9.30
CA VAL A 178 10.65 -31.65 -9.67
C VAL A 178 11.01 -31.45 -11.14
N LEU A 179 10.03 -31.04 -11.94
CA LEU A 179 10.21 -30.58 -13.31
C LEU A 179 10.09 -29.05 -13.35
N TYR A 180 10.69 -28.43 -14.36
CA TYR A 180 10.65 -26.99 -14.52
C TYR A 180 10.57 -26.60 -16.00
N ALA A 181 9.77 -25.58 -16.29
CA ALA A 181 9.84 -24.82 -17.53
C ALA A 181 9.56 -23.33 -17.27
N PRO A 182 10.22 -22.41 -17.99
CA PRO A 182 10.01 -20.97 -17.82
C PRO A 182 8.59 -20.51 -18.20
N GLY A 183 7.96 -21.14 -19.20
CA GLY A 183 6.57 -20.91 -19.60
C GLY A 183 6.25 -19.56 -20.27
N PHE A 184 6.92 -18.48 -19.89
CA PHE A 184 6.79 -17.14 -20.48
C PHE A 184 8.13 -16.38 -20.42
N PRO A 185 8.32 -15.32 -21.24
CA PRO A 185 9.53 -14.48 -21.20
C PRO A 185 9.66 -13.74 -19.86
N GLU A 186 10.89 -13.44 -19.44
CA GLU A 186 11.16 -12.78 -18.13
C GLU A 186 10.60 -11.36 -18.00
N LYS A 187 10.30 -10.70 -19.12
CA LYS A 187 9.75 -9.34 -19.12
C LYS A 187 8.23 -9.38 -19.16
N ASP A 188 7.59 -8.76 -18.18
CA ASP A 188 6.12 -8.70 -18.08
C ASP A 188 5.46 -8.15 -19.36
N LYS A 189 6.12 -7.22 -20.09
CA LYS A 189 5.58 -6.61 -21.33
C LYS A 189 5.85 -7.42 -22.60
N SER A 190 6.59 -8.54 -22.52
CA SER A 190 6.87 -9.35 -23.70
C SER A 190 5.61 -10.06 -24.20
N PRO A 191 5.46 -10.23 -25.54
CA PRO A 191 4.36 -11.01 -26.09
C PRO A 191 4.49 -12.49 -25.70
N VAL A 192 3.41 -13.24 -25.91
CA VAL A 192 3.40 -14.69 -25.72
C VAL A 192 4.44 -15.34 -26.62
N ASP A 193 5.33 -16.14 -26.03
CA ASP A 193 6.29 -16.97 -26.77
C ASP A 193 5.75 -18.39 -26.89
N ALA A 194 5.44 -18.80 -28.12
CA ALA A 194 4.86 -20.11 -28.39
C ALA A 194 5.81 -21.27 -28.06
N ALA A 195 7.13 -21.07 -28.16
CA ALA A 195 8.10 -22.11 -27.84
C ALA A 195 8.15 -22.37 -26.33
N LEU A 196 8.22 -21.31 -25.51
CA LEU A 196 8.21 -21.41 -24.04
C LEU A 196 6.89 -22.00 -23.53
N LEU A 197 5.77 -21.61 -24.15
CA LEU A 197 4.45 -22.14 -23.82
C LEU A 197 4.35 -23.64 -24.13
N ASN A 198 4.80 -24.08 -25.31
CA ASN A 198 4.77 -25.49 -25.69
C ASN A 198 5.72 -26.34 -24.83
N GLU A 199 6.89 -25.82 -24.47
CA GLU A 199 7.80 -26.46 -23.53
C GLU A 199 7.12 -26.68 -22.17
N ALA A 200 6.46 -25.66 -21.63
CA ALA A 200 5.74 -25.75 -20.37
C ALA A 200 4.60 -26.77 -20.39
N LEU A 201 3.86 -26.87 -21.51
CA LEU A 201 2.83 -27.89 -21.68
C LEU A 201 3.42 -29.32 -21.73
N ALA A 202 4.55 -29.51 -22.41
CA ALA A 202 5.24 -30.80 -22.46
C ALA A 202 5.82 -31.22 -21.09
N VAL A 203 6.21 -30.25 -20.26
CA VAL A 203 6.62 -30.49 -18.87
C VAL A 203 5.41 -30.81 -17.98
N ALA A 204 4.31 -30.07 -18.14
CA ALA A 204 3.07 -30.29 -17.40
C ALA A 204 2.50 -31.72 -17.59
N ASP A 205 2.55 -32.24 -18.81
CA ASP A 205 2.05 -33.58 -19.18
C ASP A 205 2.76 -34.73 -18.43
N GLN A 206 3.96 -34.46 -17.91
CA GLN A 206 4.77 -35.45 -17.22
C GLN A 206 4.64 -35.40 -15.68
N ALA A 207 3.79 -34.53 -15.14
CA ALA A 207 3.66 -34.29 -13.71
C ALA A 207 2.29 -34.74 -13.16
N ASP A 208 2.24 -35.03 -11.86
CA ASP A 208 0.99 -35.29 -11.13
C ASP A 208 0.32 -33.99 -10.69
N TYR A 209 1.12 -32.96 -10.41
CA TYR A 209 0.68 -31.61 -10.01
C TYR A 209 1.46 -30.57 -10.80
N VAL A 210 0.78 -29.50 -11.17
CA VAL A 210 1.38 -28.37 -11.87
C VAL A 210 1.20 -27.11 -11.04
N ILE A 211 2.30 -26.45 -10.70
CA ILE A 211 2.30 -25.14 -10.05
C ILE A 211 2.63 -24.10 -11.12
N VAL A 212 1.70 -23.19 -11.39
CA VAL A 212 1.87 -22.07 -12.31
C VAL A 212 2.15 -20.82 -11.50
N MET A 213 3.36 -20.27 -11.63
CA MET A 213 3.83 -19.11 -10.88
C MET A 213 3.70 -17.85 -11.73
N VAL A 214 2.84 -16.93 -11.32
CA VAL A 214 2.49 -15.71 -12.07
C VAL A 214 2.35 -14.53 -11.10
N GLY A 215 2.40 -13.30 -11.62
CA GLY A 215 2.33 -12.11 -10.78
C GLY A 215 2.57 -10.82 -11.55
N VAL A 216 2.58 -9.70 -10.83
CA VAL A 216 2.75 -8.34 -11.39
C VAL A 216 3.73 -7.55 -10.53
N GLY A 217 4.61 -6.78 -11.18
CA GLY A 217 5.60 -5.95 -10.50
C GLY A 217 4.94 -4.68 -9.97
N VAL A 218 5.31 -4.27 -8.77
CA VAL A 218 4.97 -2.96 -8.20
C VAL A 218 6.25 -2.16 -8.00
N SER A 219 6.20 -0.86 -8.25
CA SER A 219 7.32 0.04 -7.99
C SER A 219 6.80 1.37 -7.50
N GLU A 220 7.58 2.04 -6.66
CA GLU A 220 7.41 3.46 -6.41
C GLU A 220 7.49 4.27 -7.72
N GLY A 221 6.80 5.41 -7.74
CA GLY A 221 6.91 6.40 -8.81
C GLY A 221 5.80 6.36 -9.84
N GLY A 222 4.92 5.35 -9.81
CA GLY A 222 3.75 5.29 -10.68
C GLY A 222 2.73 4.25 -10.26
N ASP A 223 1.46 4.54 -10.55
CA ASP A 223 0.34 3.62 -10.32
C ASP A 223 0.23 2.59 -11.46
N GLN A 224 -0.27 1.39 -11.15
CA GLN A 224 -0.56 0.41 -12.19
C GLN A 224 -1.82 0.82 -12.98
N PRO A 225 -1.81 0.71 -14.32
CA PRO A 225 -2.95 1.10 -15.14
C PRO A 225 -4.12 0.10 -15.10
N SER A 226 -3.92 -1.08 -14.54
CA SER A 226 -4.92 -2.15 -14.46
C SER A 226 -4.57 -3.15 -13.36
N LEU A 227 -5.53 -3.96 -12.91
CA LEU A 227 -5.29 -5.10 -12.00
C LEU A 227 -5.02 -6.42 -12.74
N LYS A 228 -4.78 -6.37 -14.06
CA LYS A 228 -4.63 -7.57 -14.89
C LYS A 228 -3.23 -8.16 -14.80
N LEU A 229 -3.16 -9.49 -14.80
CA LEU A 229 -1.90 -10.20 -15.03
C LEU A 229 -1.39 -9.93 -16.47
N PRO A 230 -0.07 -10.03 -16.71
CA PRO A 230 0.50 -10.00 -18.05
C PRO A 230 -0.13 -11.04 -18.99
N VAL A 231 -0.28 -10.69 -20.27
CA VAL A 231 -0.93 -11.56 -21.27
C VAL A 231 -0.20 -12.90 -21.44
N SER A 232 1.12 -12.93 -21.28
CA SER A 232 1.92 -14.16 -21.32
C SER A 232 1.62 -15.08 -20.13
N HIS A 233 1.32 -14.52 -18.96
CA HIS A 233 0.98 -15.27 -17.75
C HIS A 233 -0.41 -15.91 -17.88
N THR A 234 -1.41 -15.13 -18.32
CA THR A 234 -2.76 -15.63 -18.53
C THR A 234 -2.82 -16.70 -19.62
N ALA A 235 -2.08 -16.51 -20.73
CA ALA A 235 -2.00 -17.51 -21.80
C ALA A 235 -1.42 -18.85 -21.34
N LEU A 236 -0.38 -18.84 -20.50
CA LEU A 236 0.16 -20.06 -19.89
C LEU A 236 -0.88 -20.73 -19.00
N LEU A 237 -1.48 -19.96 -18.09
CA LEU A 237 -2.46 -20.45 -17.12
C LEU A 237 -3.66 -21.10 -17.80
N GLU A 238 -4.27 -20.45 -18.79
CA GLU A 238 -5.43 -20.98 -19.52
C GLU A 238 -5.12 -22.29 -20.23
N LYS A 239 -3.96 -22.39 -20.88
CA LYS A 239 -3.52 -23.60 -21.59
C LYS A 239 -3.26 -24.75 -20.63
N VAL A 240 -2.56 -24.48 -19.53
CA VAL A 240 -2.26 -25.49 -18.50
C VAL A 240 -3.54 -25.95 -17.81
N ALA A 241 -4.44 -25.04 -17.41
CA ALA A 241 -5.71 -25.37 -16.78
C ALA A 241 -6.64 -26.20 -17.68
N THR A 242 -6.56 -25.99 -19.00
CA THR A 242 -7.29 -26.82 -19.97
C THR A 242 -6.71 -28.24 -20.04
N ALA A 243 -5.39 -28.37 -20.05
CA ALA A 243 -4.68 -29.64 -20.23
C ALA A 243 -4.56 -30.47 -18.95
N HIS A 244 -4.56 -29.84 -17.78
CA HIS A 244 -4.23 -30.47 -16.50
C HIS A 244 -5.27 -30.15 -15.42
N LYS A 245 -5.62 -31.11 -14.56
CA LYS A 245 -6.67 -30.94 -13.54
C LYS A 245 -6.17 -30.54 -12.16
N LYS A 246 -4.96 -30.96 -11.79
CA LYS A 246 -4.33 -30.62 -10.51
C LYS A 246 -3.39 -29.44 -10.70
N VAL A 247 -3.98 -28.26 -10.90
CA VAL A 247 -3.25 -27.01 -11.14
C VAL A 247 -3.34 -26.13 -9.90
N VAL A 248 -2.19 -25.67 -9.44
CA VAL A 248 -2.06 -24.71 -8.35
C VAL A 248 -1.50 -23.43 -8.93
N VAL A 249 -2.18 -22.30 -8.71
CA VAL A 249 -1.65 -20.99 -9.08
C VAL A 249 -0.97 -20.38 -7.85
N LEU A 250 0.30 -20.00 -8.01
CA LEU A 250 1.07 -19.28 -6.98
C LEU A 250 1.30 -17.85 -7.46
N LEU A 251 0.72 -16.90 -6.73
CA LEU A 251 0.74 -15.48 -7.05
C LEU A 251 1.94 -14.77 -6.41
N SER A 252 2.51 -13.80 -7.12
CA SER A 252 3.60 -12.93 -6.65
C SER A 252 3.36 -11.48 -7.10
N ASN A 253 2.56 -10.77 -6.31
CA ASN A 253 2.10 -9.40 -6.57
C ASN A 253 2.10 -8.59 -5.26
N GLY A 254 2.18 -7.25 -5.37
CA GLY A 254 2.06 -6.37 -4.21
C GLY A 254 0.64 -5.88 -3.93
N ASN A 255 -0.26 -5.99 -4.91
CA ASN A 255 -1.64 -5.49 -4.89
C ASN A 255 -2.59 -6.60 -5.39
N PRO A 256 -3.93 -6.43 -5.29
CA PRO A 256 -4.89 -7.37 -5.82
C PRO A 256 -4.77 -7.52 -7.33
N VAL A 257 -5.13 -8.70 -7.84
CA VAL A 257 -5.15 -8.98 -9.29
C VAL A 257 -6.49 -9.57 -9.71
N GLU A 258 -6.93 -9.23 -10.93
CA GLU A 258 -8.09 -9.83 -11.56
C GLU A 258 -7.84 -11.29 -11.89
N MET A 259 -8.83 -12.15 -11.61
CA MET A 259 -8.75 -13.60 -11.84
C MET A 259 -9.93 -14.13 -12.67
N PRO A 260 -10.11 -13.70 -13.93
CA PRO A 260 -11.19 -14.21 -14.78
C PRO A 260 -11.10 -15.74 -15.03
N TRP A 261 -9.96 -16.34 -14.72
CA TRP A 261 -9.64 -17.76 -14.85
C TRP A 261 -9.85 -18.57 -13.55
N ILE A 262 -10.34 -17.95 -12.47
CA ILE A 262 -10.44 -18.57 -11.13
C ILE A 262 -11.17 -19.93 -11.13
N ASP A 263 -12.21 -20.08 -11.94
CA ASP A 263 -13.01 -21.30 -12.03
C ASP A 263 -12.31 -22.45 -12.78
N SER A 264 -11.24 -22.14 -13.51
CA SER A 264 -10.48 -23.12 -14.29
C SER A 264 -9.40 -23.83 -13.47
N VAL A 265 -9.10 -23.35 -12.26
CA VAL A 265 -8.06 -23.91 -11.40
C VAL A 265 -8.63 -24.30 -10.03
N PRO A 266 -8.23 -25.45 -9.47
CA PRO A 266 -8.74 -25.89 -8.18
C PRO A 266 -8.06 -25.21 -6.99
N ALA A 267 -6.84 -24.68 -7.13
CA ALA A 267 -6.12 -24.10 -6.00
C ALA A 267 -5.37 -22.81 -6.36
N ILE A 268 -5.42 -21.83 -5.46
CA ILE A 268 -4.76 -20.53 -5.59
C ILE A 268 -4.12 -20.18 -4.25
N LEU A 269 -2.82 -19.90 -4.28
CA LEU A 269 -2.03 -19.44 -3.15
C LEU A 269 -1.51 -18.03 -3.43
N GLU A 270 -1.90 -17.07 -2.60
CA GLU A 270 -1.40 -15.69 -2.65
C GLU A 270 -0.11 -15.60 -1.84
N GLY A 271 1.01 -15.50 -2.56
CA GLY A 271 2.35 -15.42 -1.98
C GLY A 271 2.81 -14.00 -1.67
N TYR A 272 2.08 -13.00 -2.16
CA TYR A 272 2.46 -11.60 -2.16
C TYR A 272 3.92 -11.39 -2.58
N LEU A 273 4.62 -10.47 -1.93
CA LEU A 273 6.06 -10.26 -2.02
C LEU A 273 6.69 -10.78 -0.73
N GLY A 274 6.89 -12.10 -0.65
CA GLY A 274 7.26 -12.82 0.58
C GLY A 274 8.68 -12.57 1.11
N GLY A 275 9.43 -11.62 0.56
CA GLY A 275 10.78 -11.31 1.00
C GLY A 275 11.79 -12.42 0.72
N GLN A 276 12.97 -12.27 1.30
CA GLN A 276 14.16 -13.05 0.96
C GLN A 276 14.00 -14.58 1.19
N ALA A 277 13.10 -15.00 2.08
CA ALA A 277 12.82 -16.41 2.40
C ALA A 277 11.41 -16.86 1.96
N GLY A 278 10.70 -16.02 1.20
CA GLY A 278 9.29 -16.24 0.85
C GLY A 278 9.04 -17.51 0.05
N ALA A 279 9.90 -17.82 -0.92
CA ALA A 279 9.77 -19.04 -1.73
C ALA A 279 9.93 -20.31 -0.88
N GLY A 280 10.75 -20.24 0.17
CA GLY A 280 10.88 -21.31 1.15
C GLY A 280 9.59 -21.54 1.93
N ALA A 281 9.00 -20.48 2.47
CA ALA A 281 7.71 -20.54 3.17
C ALA A 281 6.60 -21.11 2.26
N GLN A 282 6.56 -20.66 1.00
CA GLN A 282 5.62 -21.17 0.00
C GLN A 282 5.81 -22.67 -0.25
N ALA A 283 7.05 -23.17 -0.34
CA ALA A 283 7.32 -24.60 -0.48
C ALA A 283 6.80 -25.41 0.73
N ASP A 284 7.01 -24.89 1.95
CA ASP A 284 6.52 -25.55 3.17
C ASP A 284 5.00 -25.62 3.23
N ILE A 285 4.31 -24.57 2.79
CA ILE A 285 2.85 -24.53 2.70
C ILE A 285 2.34 -25.47 1.60
N LEU A 286 2.90 -25.40 0.40
CA LEU A 286 2.49 -26.23 -0.74
C LEU A 286 2.58 -27.73 -0.40
N LEU A 287 3.56 -28.13 0.41
CA LEU A 287 3.78 -29.52 0.83
C LEU A 287 3.12 -29.88 2.17
N GLY A 288 2.35 -28.97 2.78
CA GLY A 288 1.61 -29.22 4.02
C GLY A 288 2.49 -29.34 5.26
N ARG A 289 3.76 -28.92 5.19
CA ARG A 289 4.66 -28.82 6.35
C ARG A 289 4.24 -27.69 7.27
N VAL A 290 3.66 -26.65 6.68
CA VAL A 290 3.01 -25.53 7.36
C VAL A 290 1.57 -25.44 6.86
N ASN A 291 0.63 -25.22 7.78
CA ASN A 291 -0.76 -24.94 7.44
C ASN A 291 -0.91 -23.43 7.17
N PRO A 292 -1.42 -23.00 5.99
CA PRO A 292 -1.59 -21.59 5.68
C PRO A 292 -2.55 -20.94 6.68
N SER A 293 -2.21 -19.72 7.09
CA SER A 293 -2.98 -18.98 8.09
C SER A 293 -2.95 -17.47 7.88
N GLY A 294 -2.41 -16.99 6.74
CA GLY A 294 -2.53 -15.60 6.35
C GLY A 294 -3.99 -15.24 6.07
N LYS A 295 -4.32 -13.97 6.31
CA LYS A 295 -5.62 -13.36 5.97
C LYS A 295 -5.36 -12.11 5.15
N LEU A 296 -6.21 -11.84 4.16
CA LEU A 296 -6.07 -10.67 3.29
C LEU A 296 -6.16 -9.35 4.08
N GLY A 297 -5.19 -8.46 3.89
CA GLY A 297 -5.20 -7.09 4.43
C GLY A 297 -6.04 -6.11 3.61
N GLU A 298 -6.60 -6.56 2.48
CA GLU A 298 -7.30 -5.76 1.48
C GLU A 298 -8.40 -6.57 0.81
N SER A 299 -9.32 -5.91 0.10
CA SER A 299 -10.38 -6.57 -0.67
C SER A 299 -9.91 -6.79 -2.11
N PHE A 300 -10.17 -7.97 -2.67
CA PHE A 300 -9.88 -8.29 -4.07
C PHE A 300 -11.14 -8.06 -4.90
N PRO A 301 -11.29 -6.93 -5.63
CA PRO A 301 -12.47 -6.69 -6.44
C PRO A 301 -12.54 -7.67 -7.62
N LEU A 302 -13.72 -7.80 -8.25
CA LEU A 302 -13.86 -8.62 -9.47
C LEU A 302 -13.12 -7.99 -10.64
N GLN A 303 -13.12 -6.66 -10.72
CA GLN A 303 -12.42 -5.84 -11.70
C GLN A 303 -12.05 -4.47 -11.11
N LEU A 304 -11.09 -3.78 -11.72
CA LEU A 304 -10.65 -2.45 -11.26
C LEU A 304 -11.81 -1.46 -11.10
N GLU A 305 -12.77 -1.50 -12.04
CA GLU A 305 -13.92 -0.59 -12.11
C GLU A 305 -14.87 -0.68 -10.90
N ASP A 306 -14.84 -1.79 -10.17
CA ASP A 306 -15.69 -1.98 -8.98
C ASP A 306 -15.14 -1.23 -7.75
N ASN A 307 -13.89 -0.75 -7.81
CA ASN A 307 -13.30 0.03 -6.73
C ASN A 307 -14.00 1.40 -6.62
N PRO A 308 -14.39 1.85 -5.41
CA PRO A 308 -15.16 3.08 -5.25
C PRO A 308 -14.46 4.32 -5.80
N SER A 309 -13.12 4.35 -5.78
CA SER A 309 -12.35 5.50 -6.25
C SER A 309 -12.09 5.49 -7.76
N HIS A 310 -12.29 4.37 -8.46
CA HIS A 310 -11.97 4.23 -9.89
C HIS A 310 -12.56 5.36 -10.78
N PRO A 311 -13.83 5.79 -10.62
CA PRO A 311 -14.42 6.78 -11.52
C PRO A 311 -13.79 8.18 -11.46
N TYR A 312 -13.00 8.47 -10.43
CA TYR A 312 -12.43 9.80 -10.19
C TYR A 312 -10.98 9.75 -9.66
N PHE A 313 -10.32 8.60 -9.72
CA PHE A 313 -8.88 8.43 -9.51
C PHE A 313 -8.18 8.16 -10.87
N PRO A 314 -7.02 8.78 -11.15
CA PRO A 314 -6.29 9.73 -10.31
C PRO A 314 -6.92 11.12 -10.27
N GLY A 315 -8.04 11.37 -10.98
CA GLY A 315 -8.73 12.67 -10.98
C GLY A 315 -8.28 13.60 -12.10
N GLY A 316 -8.61 14.89 -11.97
CA GLY A 316 -8.15 15.93 -12.91
C GLY A 316 -6.69 16.35 -12.67
N PRO A 317 -6.15 17.29 -13.45
CA PRO A 317 -4.70 17.55 -13.56
C PRO A 317 -3.99 17.96 -12.26
N SER A 318 -4.70 18.45 -11.25
CA SER A 318 -4.07 19.03 -10.04
C SER A 318 -4.67 18.59 -8.71
N THR A 319 -5.87 18.01 -8.71
CA THR A 319 -6.58 17.64 -7.48
C THR A 319 -7.29 16.32 -7.64
N VAL A 320 -7.26 15.54 -6.56
CA VAL A 320 -7.96 14.26 -6.39
C VAL A 320 -8.95 14.43 -5.26
N GLU A 321 -10.21 14.13 -5.53
CA GLU A 321 -11.30 14.22 -4.55
C GLU A 321 -11.58 12.82 -4.02
N TYR A 322 -11.46 12.62 -2.70
CA TYR A 322 -11.73 11.32 -2.06
C TYR A 322 -13.23 11.18 -1.80
N ARG A 323 -14.00 11.05 -2.89
CA ARG A 323 -15.47 11.14 -2.85
C ARG A 323 -16.13 10.00 -2.10
N GLU A 324 -15.44 8.88 -1.93
CA GLU A 324 -15.86 7.73 -1.15
C GLU A 324 -15.84 7.99 0.35
N SER A 325 -15.16 9.05 0.81
CA SER A 325 -15.06 9.39 2.23
C SER A 325 -14.56 8.19 3.05
N ILE A 326 -15.33 7.72 4.03
CA ILE A 326 -14.98 6.58 4.89
C ILE A 326 -15.21 5.22 4.24
N TYR A 327 -15.86 5.17 3.07
CA TYR A 327 -16.17 3.94 2.34
C TYR A 327 -14.96 3.48 1.50
N VAL A 328 -13.88 3.09 2.19
CA VAL A 328 -12.65 2.59 1.57
C VAL A 328 -12.49 1.09 1.84
N GLY A 329 -12.20 0.31 0.80
CA GLY A 329 -12.05 -1.15 0.89
C GLY A 329 -13.37 -1.83 1.28
N TYR A 330 -13.30 -2.84 2.17
CA TYR A 330 -14.49 -3.60 2.59
C TYR A 330 -15.61 -2.72 3.17
N ARG A 331 -15.29 -1.54 3.71
CA ARG A 331 -16.30 -0.57 4.17
C ARG A 331 -17.24 -0.18 3.04
N TYR A 332 -16.73 -0.02 1.81
CA TYR A 332 -17.56 0.20 0.63
C TYR A 332 -18.25 -1.09 0.19
N TYR A 333 -17.48 -2.16 -0.05
CA TYR A 333 -18.04 -3.37 -0.66
C TYR A 333 -19.17 -3.98 0.17
N ASP A 334 -19.02 -4.02 1.50
CA ASP A 334 -20.05 -4.52 2.39
C ASP A 334 -21.27 -3.57 2.42
N SER A 335 -21.05 -2.25 2.55
CA SER A 335 -22.17 -1.28 2.66
C SER A 335 -22.94 -1.10 1.35
N ALA A 336 -22.28 -1.22 0.20
CA ALA A 336 -22.89 -1.15 -1.13
C ALA A 336 -23.34 -2.52 -1.66
N ASN A 337 -23.20 -3.59 -0.86
CA ASN A 337 -23.43 -4.98 -1.25
C ASN A 337 -22.77 -5.34 -2.60
N GLN A 338 -21.54 -4.88 -2.81
CA GLN A 338 -20.77 -5.17 -4.00
C GLN A 338 -19.98 -6.48 -3.84
N PRO A 339 -20.10 -7.41 -4.80
CA PRO A 339 -19.34 -8.66 -4.75
C PRO A 339 -17.85 -8.39 -4.98
N VAL A 340 -17.03 -9.23 -4.36
CA VAL A 340 -15.57 -9.24 -4.47
C VAL A 340 -15.11 -10.67 -4.75
N LEU A 341 -13.95 -10.86 -5.38
CA LEU A 341 -13.34 -12.19 -5.51
C LEU A 341 -13.02 -12.76 -4.14
N PHE A 342 -12.36 -11.95 -3.30
CA PHE A 342 -12.01 -12.32 -1.94
C PHE A 342 -12.20 -11.12 -1.01
N PRO A 343 -12.96 -11.27 0.09
CA PRO A 343 -13.22 -10.19 1.03
C PRO A 343 -12.03 -9.90 1.93
N PHE A 344 -12.07 -8.73 2.60
CA PHE A 344 -11.07 -8.38 3.60
C PHE A 344 -11.04 -9.43 4.72
N GLY A 345 -9.85 -9.73 5.21
CA GLY A 345 -9.65 -10.73 6.26
C GLY A 345 -9.90 -12.17 5.81
N TYR A 346 -10.08 -12.46 4.52
CA TYR A 346 -10.28 -13.82 4.01
C TYR A 346 -8.97 -14.61 3.95
N GLY A 347 -9.05 -15.93 4.17
CA GLY A 347 -7.95 -16.86 4.00
C GLY A 347 -8.31 -18.24 4.53
N LEU A 348 -8.11 -19.25 3.69
CA LEU A 348 -8.40 -20.65 3.98
C LEU A 348 -7.26 -21.30 4.79
N SER A 349 -7.57 -22.48 5.33
CA SER A 349 -6.65 -23.34 6.06
C SER A 349 -6.78 -24.79 5.58
N TYR A 350 -5.79 -25.63 5.85
CA TYR A 350 -5.89 -27.08 5.67
C TYR A 350 -6.71 -27.76 6.76
N THR A 351 -7.16 -27.02 7.77
CA THR A 351 -8.09 -27.48 8.80
C THR A 351 -9.33 -26.58 8.86
N THR A 352 -10.31 -26.96 9.66
CA THR A 352 -11.53 -26.17 9.90
C THR A 352 -11.64 -25.78 11.36
N PHE A 353 -12.21 -24.61 11.60
CA PHE A 353 -12.41 -24.06 12.94
C PHE A 353 -13.89 -23.82 13.22
N GLU A 354 -14.33 -24.18 14.42
CA GLU A 354 -15.65 -23.89 14.94
C GLU A 354 -15.57 -22.77 15.97
N TYR A 355 -16.56 -21.88 15.96
CA TYR A 355 -16.69 -20.72 16.83
C TYR A 355 -17.95 -20.93 17.66
N ARG A 356 -17.85 -20.83 18.99
CA ARG A 356 -18.99 -21.02 19.89
C ARG A 356 -18.88 -20.19 21.16
N ASP A 357 -19.96 -20.21 21.95
CA ASP A 357 -20.04 -19.62 23.28
C ASP A 357 -19.61 -18.14 23.31
N LEU A 358 -20.11 -17.33 22.37
CA LEU A 358 -19.88 -15.88 22.39
C LEU A 358 -20.50 -15.29 23.67
N ALA A 359 -19.68 -14.53 24.39
CA ALA A 359 -20.09 -13.71 25.51
C ALA A 359 -19.51 -12.30 25.33
N VAL A 360 -20.38 -11.30 25.33
CA VAL A 360 -20.01 -9.89 25.27
C VAL A 360 -20.36 -9.23 26.60
N GLN A 361 -19.37 -8.61 27.24
CA GLN A 361 -19.54 -7.97 28.53
C GLN A 361 -19.13 -6.50 28.45
N ALA A 362 -20.09 -5.59 28.63
CA ALA A 362 -19.83 -4.17 28.73
C ALA A 362 -19.37 -3.81 30.16
N ASN A 363 -18.26 -3.09 30.26
CA ASN A 363 -17.61 -2.68 31.50
C ASN A 363 -17.30 -1.18 31.44
N ASN A 364 -18.23 -0.32 31.89
CA ASN A 364 -18.11 1.14 31.85
C ASN A 364 -17.73 1.68 30.44
N ASP A 365 -16.43 1.86 30.18
CA ASP A 365 -15.86 2.43 28.95
C ASP A 365 -15.21 1.39 28.02
N SER A 366 -15.33 0.09 28.31
CA SER A 366 -14.81 -0.98 27.45
C SER A 366 -15.80 -2.14 27.32
N VAL A 367 -15.58 -2.97 26.30
CA VAL A 367 -16.35 -4.17 26.03
C VAL A 367 -15.39 -5.34 25.86
N THR A 368 -15.59 -6.36 26.66
CA THR A 368 -14.82 -7.61 26.59
C THR A 368 -15.59 -8.61 25.75
N VAL A 369 -15.00 -9.02 24.61
CA VAL A 369 -15.56 -10.06 23.73
C VAL A 369 -14.82 -11.36 23.98
N THR A 370 -15.53 -12.38 24.44
CA THR A 370 -14.97 -13.70 24.71
C THR A 370 -15.71 -14.78 23.94
N LEU A 371 -14.99 -15.73 23.36
CA LEU A 371 -15.56 -16.86 22.63
C LEU A 371 -14.62 -18.07 22.71
N LYS A 372 -15.12 -19.25 22.33
CA LYS A 372 -14.29 -20.43 22.16
C LYS A 372 -14.07 -20.73 20.69
N VAL A 373 -12.84 -21.08 20.35
CA VAL A 373 -12.44 -21.54 19.03
C VAL A 373 -11.88 -22.94 19.15
N ARG A 374 -12.42 -23.85 18.34
CA ARG A 374 -11.99 -25.25 18.29
C ARG A 374 -11.51 -25.63 16.90
N ASN A 375 -10.38 -26.33 16.82
CA ASN A 375 -9.95 -26.96 15.58
C ASN A 375 -10.67 -28.30 15.41
N ASN A 376 -11.56 -28.38 14.41
CA ASN A 376 -12.38 -29.57 14.14
C ASN A 376 -11.80 -30.48 13.05
N GLY A 377 -10.70 -30.09 12.42
CA GLY A 377 -10.04 -30.93 11.42
C GLY A 377 -8.95 -31.83 12.01
N THR A 378 -8.14 -32.39 11.12
CA THR A 378 -7.16 -33.44 11.44
C THR A 378 -5.72 -32.95 11.48
N VAL A 379 -5.48 -31.68 11.18
CA VAL A 379 -4.14 -31.07 11.18
C VAL A 379 -4.12 -29.83 12.07
N ALA A 380 -2.98 -29.54 12.69
CA ALA A 380 -2.79 -28.32 13.45
C ALA A 380 -2.93 -27.10 12.52
N GLY A 381 -3.40 -25.99 13.07
CA GLY A 381 -3.59 -24.76 12.29
C GLY A 381 -3.80 -23.55 13.16
N LYS A 382 -3.65 -22.38 12.55
CA LYS A 382 -3.87 -21.10 13.20
C LYS A 382 -5.09 -20.42 12.60
N GLU A 383 -5.93 -19.85 13.46
CA GLU A 383 -7.11 -19.08 13.06
C GLU A 383 -7.00 -17.64 13.56
N ALA A 384 -7.39 -16.69 12.73
CA ALA A 384 -7.48 -15.28 13.09
C ALA A 384 -8.95 -14.91 13.31
N VAL A 385 -9.35 -14.87 14.57
CA VAL A 385 -10.67 -14.37 14.99
C VAL A 385 -10.71 -12.88 14.76
N GLN A 386 -11.73 -12.40 14.04
CA GLN A 386 -11.93 -10.99 13.73
C GLN A 386 -13.22 -10.51 14.37
N VAL A 387 -13.17 -9.37 15.05
CA VAL A 387 -14.31 -8.72 15.71
C VAL A 387 -14.60 -7.41 15.01
N TYR A 388 -15.80 -7.33 14.45
CA TYR A 388 -16.35 -6.16 13.81
C TYR A 388 -17.43 -5.54 14.70
N VAL A 389 -17.58 -4.23 14.64
CA VAL A 389 -18.65 -3.50 15.30
C VAL A 389 -19.51 -2.83 14.24
N ARG A 390 -20.83 -2.97 14.38
CA ARG A 390 -21.82 -2.21 13.63
C ARG A 390 -22.62 -1.34 14.58
N ASP A 391 -22.74 -0.09 14.21
CA ASP A 391 -23.62 0.86 14.86
C ASP A 391 -25.01 0.76 14.20
N VAL A 392 -26.02 0.34 14.95
CA VAL A 392 -27.36 0.04 14.40
C VAL A 392 -28.07 1.32 13.96
N GLU A 393 -27.91 2.39 14.73
CA GLU A 393 -28.51 3.68 14.43
C GLU A 393 -27.55 4.81 14.81
N SER A 394 -27.08 5.53 13.79
CA SER A 394 -26.14 6.64 13.94
C SER A 394 -26.70 7.94 13.37
N SER A 395 -26.33 9.06 14.00
CA SER A 395 -26.66 10.41 13.54
C SER A 395 -25.88 10.83 12.28
N THR A 396 -24.81 10.11 11.96
CA THR A 396 -24.00 10.26 10.74
C THR A 396 -23.99 8.97 9.90
N PHE A 397 -23.49 9.04 8.67
CA PHE A 397 -23.29 7.84 7.86
C PHE A 397 -22.09 7.04 8.40
N ARG A 398 -22.22 5.72 8.43
CA ARG A 398 -21.20 4.78 8.91
C ARG A 398 -21.13 3.57 7.98
N PRO A 399 -19.96 2.90 7.89
CA PRO A 399 -19.87 1.61 7.22
C PRO A 399 -20.81 0.59 7.86
N GLU A 400 -21.28 -0.37 7.07
CA GLU A 400 -22.11 -1.50 7.54
C GLU A 400 -21.48 -2.22 8.74
N LYS A 401 -20.14 -2.27 8.79
CA LYS A 401 -19.37 -2.70 9.96
C LYS A 401 -17.92 -2.27 9.84
N GLU A 402 -17.22 -2.22 10.96
CA GLU A 402 -15.81 -1.85 11.04
C GLU A 402 -15.03 -2.85 11.92
N LEU A 403 -13.89 -3.34 11.47
CA LEU A 403 -12.97 -4.15 12.27
C LEU A 403 -12.46 -3.33 13.47
N LYS A 404 -12.67 -3.83 14.69
CA LYS A 404 -12.22 -3.19 15.94
C LYS A 404 -11.27 -4.03 16.78
N GLY A 405 -11.10 -5.31 16.45
CA GLY A 405 -10.10 -6.16 17.10
C GLY A 405 -9.93 -7.50 16.39
N PHE A 406 -8.79 -8.14 16.62
CA PHE A 406 -8.55 -9.50 16.15
C PHE A 406 -7.56 -10.22 17.06
N ALA A 407 -7.60 -11.54 17.06
CA ALA A 407 -6.65 -12.38 17.77
C ALA A 407 -6.33 -13.63 16.93
N LYS A 408 -5.05 -13.98 16.82
CA LYS A 408 -4.60 -15.19 16.14
C LYS A 408 -4.32 -16.28 17.18
N VAL A 409 -4.90 -17.45 17.00
CA VAL A 409 -4.80 -18.59 17.93
C VAL A 409 -4.29 -19.83 17.20
N ASP A 410 -3.30 -20.51 17.78
CA ASP A 410 -2.77 -21.78 17.31
C ASP A 410 -3.48 -22.94 18.02
N LEU A 411 -3.96 -23.93 17.27
CA LEU A 411 -4.76 -25.04 17.78
C LEU A 411 -4.32 -26.37 17.16
N GLN A 412 -4.00 -27.34 18.01
CA GLN A 412 -3.84 -28.75 17.63
C GLN A 412 -5.20 -29.36 17.22
N PRO A 413 -5.22 -30.49 16.46
CA PRO A 413 -6.47 -31.17 16.11
C PRO A 413 -7.33 -31.49 17.34
N GLY A 414 -8.59 -31.05 17.31
CA GLY A 414 -9.55 -31.24 18.41
C GLY A 414 -9.38 -30.29 19.60
N GLU A 415 -8.28 -29.54 19.68
CA GLU A 415 -8.01 -28.55 20.74
C GLU A 415 -8.99 -27.40 20.66
N GLU A 416 -9.36 -26.88 21.83
CA GLU A 416 -10.19 -25.70 22.00
C GLU A 416 -9.48 -24.69 22.90
N LYS A 417 -9.53 -23.41 22.50
CA LYS A 417 -9.06 -22.29 23.31
C LYS A 417 -10.14 -21.22 23.45
N THR A 418 -10.14 -20.55 24.60
CA THR A 418 -10.90 -19.33 24.80
C THR A 418 -10.10 -18.15 24.24
N VAL A 419 -10.73 -17.32 23.43
CA VAL A 419 -10.17 -16.11 22.85
C VAL A 419 -10.88 -14.92 23.48
N THR A 420 -10.10 -13.93 23.93
CA THR A 420 -10.60 -12.69 24.53
C THR A 420 -10.03 -11.50 23.77
N ILE A 421 -10.91 -10.58 23.38
CA ILE A 421 -10.57 -9.35 22.66
C ILE A 421 -11.24 -8.19 23.41
N GLU A 422 -10.42 -7.22 23.84
CA GLU A 422 -10.89 -6.01 24.50
C GLU A 422 -11.15 -4.91 23.47
N LEU A 423 -12.34 -4.32 23.52
CA LEU A 423 -12.73 -3.17 22.73
C LEU A 423 -12.84 -1.96 23.65
N ASP A 424 -12.01 -0.94 23.42
CA ASP A 424 -12.12 0.31 24.17
C ASP A 424 -13.26 1.19 23.64
N ARG A 425 -13.49 2.33 24.28
CA ARG A 425 -14.48 3.32 23.87
C ARG A 425 -14.32 3.77 22.40
N ARG A 426 -13.09 3.81 21.86
CA ARG A 426 -12.83 4.20 20.46
C ARG A 426 -13.35 3.17 19.47
N ALA A 427 -13.60 1.93 19.90
CA ALA A 427 -14.23 0.92 19.06
C ALA A 427 -15.65 1.31 18.62
N PHE A 428 -16.37 2.06 19.44
CA PHE A 428 -17.75 2.47 19.20
C PHE A 428 -17.85 3.89 18.62
N ALA A 429 -16.76 4.64 18.66
CA ALA A 429 -16.74 6.05 18.31
C ALA A 429 -16.69 6.33 16.81
N PHE A 430 -17.26 7.47 16.41
CA PHE A 430 -16.97 8.15 15.14
C PHE A 430 -16.39 9.56 15.41
N TYR A 431 -15.76 10.16 14.40
CA TYR A 431 -15.22 11.52 14.52
C TYR A 431 -16.31 12.55 14.16
N ASP A 432 -16.72 13.36 15.13
CA ASP A 432 -17.68 14.44 14.91
C ASP A 432 -16.94 15.69 14.43
N VAL A 433 -17.18 16.07 13.18
CA VAL A 433 -16.50 17.21 12.52
C VAL A 433 -16.87 18.55 13.16
N GLY A 434 -18.08 18.71 13.70
CA GLY A 434 -18.54 19.94 14.33
C GLY A 434 -17.94 20.14 15.73
N GLN A 435 -17.81 19.05 16.50
CA GLN A 435 -17.11 19.03 17.79
C GLN A 435 -15.59 18.96 17.66
N LYS A 436 -15.09 18.48 16.52
CA LYS A 436 -13.67 18.16 16.27
C LYS A 436 -13.10 17.13 17.26
N ASP A 437 -13.92 16.16 17.65
CA ASP A 437 -13.52 15.13 18.60
C ASP A 437 -14.20 13.78 18.31
N TRP A 438 -13.68 12.72 18.91
CA TRP A 438 -14.28 11.40 18.88
C TRP A 438 -15.47 11.34 19.82
N MET A 439 -16.57 10.80 19.34
CA MET A 439 -17.79 10.66 20.12
C MET A 439 -18.40 9.27 19.99
N VAL A 440 -19.06 8.83 21.05
CA VAL A 440 -19.85 7.60 21.11
C VAL A 440 -21.29 7.99 21.38
N GLU A 441 -22.21 7.57 20.52
CA GLU A 441 -23.64 7.76 20.73
C GLU A 441 -24.20 6.67 21.64
N ALA A 442 -25.25 7.01 22.38
CA ALA A 442 -26.01 6.00 23.09
C ALA A 442 -26.88 5.24 22.09
N GLY A 443 -26.90 3.91 22.19
CA GLY A 443 -27.65 3.08 21.24
C GLY A 443 -27.20 1.63 21.23
N ASP A 444 -27.79 0.88 20.32
CA ASP A 444 -27.48 -0.53 20.11
C ASP A 444 -26.29 -0.68 19.14
N PHE A 445 -25.34 -1.51 19.54
CA PHE A 445 -24.20 -1.91 18.72
C PHE A 445 -24.18 -3.42 18.57
N GLU A 446 -24.07 -3.90 17.33
CA GLU A 446 -23.86 -5.33 17.05
C GLU A 446 -22.36 -5.64 17.09
N ILE A 447 -22.00 -6.67 17.84
CA ILE A 447 -20.67 -7.27 17.86
C ILE A 447 -20.70 -8.49 16.94
N LEU A 448 -19.99 -8.41 15.82
CA LEU A 448 -19.95 -9.46 14.82
C LEU A 448 -18.59 -10.15 14.86
N VAL A 449 -18.58 -11.46 15.09
CA VAL A 449 -17.36 -12.27 15.16
C VAL A 449 -17.29 -13.22 13.99
N GLY A 450 -16.19 -13.14 13.23
CA GLY A 450 -16.01 -13.90 12.01
C GLY A 450 -14.57 -14.36 11.77
N THR A 451 -14.38 -15.10 10.67
CA THR A 451 -13.06 -15.48 10.13
C THR A 451 -12.65 -14.58 8.95
N SER A 452 -13.57 -13.76 8.43
CA SER A 452 -13.37 -12.71 7.42
C SER A 452 -14.50 -11.68 7.49
N SER A 453 -14.42 -10.58 6.74
CA SER A 453 -15.49 -9.56 6.74
C SER A 453 -16.83 -10.06 6.17
N GLN A 454 -16.85 -11.18 5.44
CA GLN A 454 -18.08 -11.75 4.87
C GLN A 454 -18.39 -13.19 5.35
N ASP A 455 -17.61 -13.72 6.30
CA ASP A 455 -17.93 -14.97 7.04
C ASP A 455 -18.05 -14.64 8.53
N ILE A 456 -19.20 -14.07 8.88
CA ILE A 456 -19.62 -13.78 10.26
C ILE A 456 -20.32 -15.03 10.82
N ARG A 457 -19.86 -15.49 11.98
CA ARG A 457 -20.27 -16.78 12.55
C ARG A 457 -21.08 -16.62 13.82
N LEU A 458 -20.75 -15.61 14.63
CA LEU A 458 -21.43 -15.30 15.88
C LEU A 458 -21.74 -13.80 15.90
N THR A 459 -22.88 -13.45 16.50
CA THR A 459 -23.32 -12.07 16.66
C THR A 459 -23.96 -11.94 18.03
N ASP A 460 -23.74 -10.80 18.67
CA ASP A 460 -24.43 -10.39 19.89
C ASP A 460 -24.69 -8.88 19.81
N THR A 461 -25.66 -8.39 20.58
CA THR A 461 -26.00 -6.96 20.61
C THR A 461 -25.80 -6.43 22.02
N ILE A 462 -25.12 -5.29 22.11
CA ILE A 462 -24.98 -4.55 23.35
C ILE A 462 -25.59 -3.18 23.22
N GLN A 463 -26.07 -2.66 24.35
CA GLN A 463 -26.47 -1.28 24.45
C GLN A 463 -25.34 -0.49 25.11
N ILE A 464 -24.89 0.57 24.45
CA ILE A 464 -23.94 1.52 25.01
C ILE A 464 -24.70 2.72 25.55
N ASP A 465 -24.46 3.03 26.82
CA ASP A 465 -24.93 4.27 27.43
C ASP A 465 -23.89 5.38 27.22
N SER A 466 -24.32 6.52 26.67
CA SER A 466 -23.48 7.70 26.49
C SER A 466 -24.26 8.98 26.74
N ALA A 467 -23.66 9.92 27.47
CA ALA A 467 -24.20 11.26 27.65
C ALA A 467 -23.78 12.24 26.54
N GLN A 468 -22.88 11.82 25.64
CA GLN A 468 -22.44 12.64 24.52
C GLN A 468 -23.58 12.83 23.52
N LYS A 469 -23.62 14.00 22.88
CA LYS A 469 -24.58 14.32 21.82
C LYS A 469 -23.80 14.79 20.60
N ALA A 470 -24.20 14.34 19.42
CA ALA A 470 -23.63 14.84 18.17
C ALA A 470 -23.85 16.35 18.04
N SER A 471 -22.89 17.04 17.44
CA SER A 471 -22.94 18.48 17.15
C SER A 471 -24.09 18.82 16.23
N SER A 472 -24.41 17.91 15.31
CA SER A 472 -25.58 17.94 14.45
C SER A 472 -25.85 16.53 13.91
N THR A 473 -27.12 16.25 13.60
CA THR A 473 -27.46 15.11 12.76
C THR A 473 -27.13 15.47 11.31
N ALA A 474 -26.41 14.60 10.61
CA ALA A 474 -26.11 14.81 9.20
C ALA A 474 -27.42 14.89 8.40
N ASP A 475 -27.53 15.90 7.53
CA ASP A 475 -28.69 16.07 6.66
C ASP A 475 -28.76 14.90 5.67
N ARG A 476 -29.65 13.94 5.98
CA ARG A 476 -29.83 12.69 5.22
C ARG A 476 -30.32 12.94 3.79
N GLU A 477 -31.03 14.04 3.52
CA GLU A 477 -31.44 14.37 2.15
C GLU A 477 -30.25 14.86 1.35
N THR A 478 -29.49 15.79 1.91
CA THR A 478 -28.30 16.37 1.26
C THR A 478 -27.17 15.34 1.08
N LEU A 479 -27.01 14.42 2.03
CA LEU A 479 -25.98 13.38 2.05
C LEU A 479 -26.54 11.99 1.71
N ALA A 480 -27.69 11.92 1.03
CA ALA A 480 -28.34 10.66 0.68
C ALA A 480 -27.40 9.59 0.05
N PRO A 481 -26.46 9.93 -0.87
CA PRO A 481 -25.53 8.96 -1.44
C PRO A 481 -24.60 8.28 -0.42
N TYR A 482 -24.39 8.90 0.75
CA TYR A 482 -23.56 8.33 1.82
C TYR A 482 -24.37 7.52 2.82
N PHE A 483 -25.67 7.76 2.97
CA PHE A 483 -26.54 6.95 3.84
C PHE A 483 -27.13 5.72 3.14
N ALA A 484 -27.33 5.80 1.83
CA ALA A 484 -27.83 4.72 0.98
C ALA A 484 -26.81 4.45 -0.13
N LEU A 485 -25.67 3.89 0.27
CA LEU A 485 -24.56 3.62 -0.64
C LEU A 485 -24.96 2.60 -1.71
N SER A 486 -24.53 2.83 -2.95
CA SER A 486 -24.76 1.93 -4.09
C SER A 486 -23.47 1.85 -4.92
N ASN A 487 -23.48 1.05 -6.00
CA ASN A 487 -22.38 1.04 -6.96
C ASN A 487 -22.30 2.26 -7.88
N ALA A 488 -23.27 3.18 -7.79
CA ALA A 488 -23.20 4.40 -8.56
C ALA A 488 -22.08 5.32 -8.03
N PRO A 489 -21.26 5.92 -8.91
CA PRO A 489 -20.22 6.85 -8.49
C PRO A 489 -20.78 8.03 -7.69
N ILE A 490 -20.10 8.41 -6.61
CA ILE A 490 -20.48 9.58 -5.82
C ILE A 490 -20.19 10.84 -6.64
N SER A 491 -21.23 11.63 -6.87
CA SER A 491 -21.13 12.87 -7.65
C SER A 491 -20.28 13.93 -6.94
N GLN A 492 -19.62 14.78 -7.71
CA GLN A 492 -18.88 15.94 -7.19
C GLN A 492 -19.77 16.85 -6.34
N LYS A 493 -21.06 17.00 -6.71
CA LYS A 493 -22.03 17.81 -5.95
C LYS A 493 -22.28 17.23 -4.55
N ALA A 494 -22.45 15.91 -4.46
CA ALA A 494 -22.63 15.22 -3.18
C ALA A 494 -21.35 15.32 -2.33
N PHE A 495 -20.18 15.20 -2.93
CA PHE A 495 -18.91 15.42 -2.26
C PHE A 495 -18.73 16.86 -1.77
N ALA A 496 -19.05 17.87 -2.59
CA ALA A 496 -19.03 19.27 -2.19
C ALA A 496 -19.95 19.54 -0.99
N ALA A 497 -21.13 18.92 -0.96
CA ALA A 497 -22.05 19.01 0.17
C ALA A 497 -21.47 18.41 1.45
N LEU A 498 -20.80 17.26 1.36
CA LEU A 498 -20.09 16.64 2.48
C LEU A 498 -18.89 17.49 2.95
N TYR A 499 -18.09 17.99 2.00
CA TYR A 499 -16.90 18.77 2.28
C TYR A 499 -17.23 20.11 2.95
N GLY A 500 -18.44 20.64 2.73
CA GLY A 500 -18.95 21.83 3.41
C GLY A 500 -18.24 23.13 3.05
N ARG A 501 -17.39 23.12 2.02
CA ARG A 501 -16.63 24.27 1.52
C ARG A 501 -16.58 24.24 -0.01
N PRO A 502 -16.29 25.37 -0.68
CA PRO A 502 -16.03 25.36 -2.11
C PRO A 502 -14.88 24.41 -2.43
N LEU A 503 -15.09 23.52 -3.42
CA LEU A 503 -14.04 22.67 -3.94
C LEU A 503 -13.03 23.53 -4.72
N PRO A 504 -11.72 23.24 -4.61
CA PRO A 504 -10.72 23.93 -5.41
C PRO A 504 -10.96 23.69 -6.91
N GLU A 505 -10.61 24.66 -7.74
CA GLU A 505 -10.68 24.47 -9.20
C GLU A 505 -9.64 23.45 -9.64
N ASN A 506 -10.07 22.44 -10.41
CA ASN A 506 -9.18 21.44 -10.97
C ASN A 506 -8.73 21.86 -12.38
N LEU A 507 -7.84 22.85 -12.43
CA LEU A 507 -7.40 23.47 -13.69
C LEU A 507 -6.15 22.80 -14.26
N ILE A 508 -6.10 22.66 -15.58
CA ILE A 508 -4.88 22.29 -16.29
C ILE A 508 -3.92 23.49 -16.25
N PRO A 509 -2.69 23.34 -15.73
CA PRO A 509 -1.69 24.39 -15.79
C PRO A 509 -1.41 24.82 -17.25
N HIS A 510 -1.20 26.11 -17.48
CA HIS A 510 -0.92 26.65 -18.81
C HIS A 510 0.21 27.68 -18.77
N LYS A 511 0.83 27.89 -19.94
CA LYS A 511 1.93 28.82 -20.13
C LYS A 511 1.54 30.23 -19.68
N GLY A 512 2.37 30.78 -18.79
CA GLY A 512 2.14 32.07 -18.15
C GLY A 512 1.93 31.93 -16.64
N ASN A 513 1.40 30.78 -16.21
CA ASN A 513 1.01 30.49 -14.82
C ASN A 513 1.78 29.32 -14.18
N TYR A 514 2.78 28.77 -14.87
CA TYR A 514 3.63 27.74 -14.27
C TYR A 514 4.41 28.31 -13.09
N THR A 515 4.59 27.48 -12.07
CA THR A 515 5.39 27.78 -10.88
C THR A 515 6.60 26.85 -10.81
N LEU A 516 7.48 27.07 -9.83
CA LEU A 516 8.58 26.15 -9.55
C LEU A 516 8.09 24.77 -9.08
N ASN A 517 6.84 24.68 -8.61
CA ASN A 517 6.22 23.45 -8.14
C ASN A 517 5.33 22.77 -9.18
N THR A 518 5.16 23.36 -10.37
CA THR A 518 4.43 22.69 -11.45
C THR A 518 5.29 21.52 -11.97
N PRO A 519 4.73 20.30 -12.09
CA PRO A 519 5.40 19.15 -12.70
C PRO A 519 5.82 19.40 -14.16
N PHE A 520 6.92 18.80 -14.61
CA PHE A 520 7.36 18.91 -16.02
C PHE A 520 6.33 18.38 -17.02
N GLY A 521 5.65 17.27 -16.67
CA GLY A 521 4.63 16.60 -17.48
C GLY A 521 3.38 17.45 -17.71
N ASP A 522 3.14 18.44 -16.86
CA ASP A 522 2.03 19.39 -16.98
C ASP A 522 2.36 20.60 -17.83
N MET A 523 3.65 20.89 -18.09
CA MET A 523 4.08 22.06 -18.86
C MET A 523 3.96 21.86 -20.39
N ARG A 524 2.87 21.23 -20.85
CA ARG A 524 2.74 20.65 -22.20
C ARG A 524 2.74 21.68 -23.33
N ASP A 525 2.21 22.88 -23.08
CA ASP A 525 2.14 23.97 -24.06
C ASP A 525 3.43 24.81 -24.15
N SER A 526 4.44 24.55 -23.31
CA SER A 526 5.73 25.21 -23.34
C SER A 526 6.73 24.40 -24.16
N PHE A 527 7.25 24.99 -25.25
CA PHE A 527 8.30 24.37 -26.05
C PHE A 527 9.57 24.11 -25.23
N ILE A 528 9.98 25.07 -24.38
CA ILE A 528 11.20 24.96 -23.58
C ILE A 528 11.07 23.82 -22.57
N ALA A 529 9.95 23.74 -21.85
CA ALA A 529 9.73 22.67 -20.87
C ALA A 529 9.72 21.28 -21.53
N ARG A 530 9.05 21.13 -22.68
CA ARG A 530 9.06 19.88 -23.44
C ARG A 530 10.46 19.46 -23.88
N GLN A 531 11.27 20.40 -24.37
CA GLN A 531 12.66 20.09 -24.74
C GLN A 531 13.51 19.70 -23.53
N LEU A 532 13.33 20.36 -22.38
CA LEU A 532 14.01 19.97 -21.15
C LEU A 532 13.64 18.56 -20.70
N LEU A 533 12.34 18.23 -20.66
CA LEU A 533 11.88 16.89 -20.29
C LEU A 533 12.42 15.82 -21.25
N ASN A 534 12.46 16.10 -22.56
CA ASN A 534 13.05 15.19 -23.55
C ASN A 534 14.55 14.98 -23.31
N LEU A 535 15.29 16.06 -23.01
CA LEU A 535 16.73 15.99 -22.71
C LEU A 535 16.99 15.20 -21.42
N MET A 536 16.20 15.42 -20.37
CA MET A 536 16.30 14.69 -19.11
C MET A 536 16.02 13.20 -19.32
N ASN A 537 14.95 12.84 -20.03
CA ASN A 537 14.65 11.46 -20.41
C ASN A 537 15.80 10.81 -21.19
N ALA A 538 16.37 11.50 -22.17
CA ALA A 538 17.50 10.98 -22.93
C ALA A 538 18.75 10.77 -22.05
N GLN A 539 18.98 11.65 -21.08
CA GLN A 539 20.10 11.54 -20.14
C GLN A 539 19.91 10.37 -19.16
N VAL A 540 18.70 10.18 -18.63
CA VAL A 540 18.36 9.02 -17.77
C VAL A 540 18.57 7.72 -18.53
N LYS A 541 18.00 7.58 -19.73
CA LYS A 541 18.21 6.39 -20.58
C LYS A 541 19.69 6.12 -20.87
N LYS A 542 20.49 7.17 -21.05
CA LYS A 542 21.93 7.04 -21.26
C LYS A 542 22.66 6.57 -20.00
N MET A 543 22.25 7.03 -18.81
CA MET A 543 22.86 6.66 -17.53
C MET A 543 22.61 5.18 -17.20
N PHE A 544 21.41 4.66 -17.50
CA PHE A 544 21.02 3.28 -17.23
C PHE A 544 21.27 2.31 -18.40
N LYS A 545 21.93 2.76 -19.46
CA LYS A 545 22.15 1.95 -20.68
C LYS A 545 22.93 0.65 -20.41
N SER A 546 23.75 0.60 -19.36
CA SER A 546 24.51 -0.60 -18.95
C SER A 546 23.69 -1.61 -18.14
N ASP A 547 22.55 -1.20 -17.57
CA ASP A 547 21.87 -1.93 -16.51
C ASP A 547 20.67 -2.74 -17.02
N GLY A 548 20.44 -2.72 -18.35
CA GLY A 548 19.31 -3.38 -19.01
C GLY A 548 18.03 -2.55 -18.95
N GLU A 549 17.10 -2.83 -19.88
CA GLU A 549 15.83 -2.11 -19.98
C GLU A 549 14.84 -2.42 -18.84
N ASP A 550 15.10 -3.45 -18.03
CA ASP A 550 14.21 -3.89 -16.93
C ASP A 550 14.77 -3.53 -15.54
N ASN A 551 15.59 -2.48 -15.47
CA ASN A 551 16.09 -1.97 -14.20
C ASN A 551 14.91 -1.31 -13.44
N PRO A 552 14.48 -1.82 -12.26
CA PRO A 552 13.36 -1.22 -11.52
C PRO A 552 13.60 0.24 -11.14
N LEU A 553 14.87 0.65 -11.00
CA LEU A 553 15.23 2.03 -10.77
C LEU A 553 15.03 2.89 -12.03
N LEU A 554 15.26 2.35 -13.22
CA LEU A 554 14.96 3.03 -14.48
C LEU A 554 13.46 3.24 -14.64
N ASP A 555 12.65 2.20 -14.40
CA ASP A 555 11.18 2.28 -14.45
C ASP A 555 10.63 3.33 -13.46
N MET A 556 11.16 3.34 -12.23
CA MET A 556 10.83 4.36 -11.23
C MET A 556 11.19 5.76 -11.74
N VAL A 557 12.42 5.98 -12.19
CA VAL A 557 12.88 7.31 -12.61
C VAL A 557 12.09 7.79 -13.84
N GLU A 558 11.84 6.93 -14.83
CA GLU A 558 11.03 7.29 -16.00
C GLU A 558 9.59 7.66 -15.63
N SER A 559 8.98 6.92 -14.69
CA SER A 559 7.63 7.21 -14.20
C SER A 559 7.58 8.52 -13.41
N MET A 560 8.61 8.82 -12.61
CA MET A 560 8.68 10.03 -11.80
C MET A 560 9.04 11.29 -12.59
N LEU A 561 9.81 11.20 -13.68
CA LEU A 561 10.37 12.36 -14.39
C LEU A 561 9.31 13.38 -14.82
N GLY A 562 8.14 12.92 -15.25
CA GLY A 562 7.02 13.78 -15.61
C GLY A 562 6.41 14.49 -14.39
N GLU A 563 6.30 13.78 -13.27
CA GLU A 563 5.70 14.26 -12.02
C GLU A 563 6.64 15.16 -11.20
N MET A 564 7.93 15.19 -11.55
CA MET A 564 8.91 16.03 -10.86
C MET A 564 8.62 17.52 -11.09
N PRO A 565 8.54 18.34 -10.02
CA PRO A 565 8.43 19.78 -10.16
C PRO A 565 9.73 20.40 -10.67
N LEU A 566 9.63 21.57 -11.32
CA LEU A 566 10.79 22.30 -11.86
C LEU A 566 11.89 22.56 -10.80
N ARG A 567 11.51 22.80 -9.53
CA ARG A 567 12.45 22.99 -8.41
C ARG A 567 13.37 21.81 -8.16
N SER A 568 13.00 20.60 -8.54
CA SER A 568 13.82 19.41 -8.36
C SER A 568 15.17 19.51 -9.09
N LEU A 569 15.28 20.37 -10.11
CA LEU A 569 16.56 20.66 -10.77
C LEU A 569 17.61 21.26 -9.83
N LEU A 570 17.22 21.98 -8.77
CA LEU A 570 18.17 22.50 -7.78
C LEU A 570 18.90 21.35 -7.08
N MET A 571 18.13 20.34 -6.66
CA MET A 571 18.65 19.14 -6.01
C MET A 571 19.51 18.30 -6.97
N MET A 572 19.01 18.04 -8.18
CA MET A 572 19.70 17.18 -9.15
C MET A 572 20.99 17.77 -9.71
N SER A 573 21.09 19.10 -9.75
CA SER A 573 22.24 19.78 -10.36
C SER A 573 23.47 19.83 -9.48
N ASN A 574 23.38 19.38 -8.22
CA ASN A 574 24.46 19.47 -7.22
C ASN A 574 25.08 20.89 -7.14
N GLY A 575 24.23 21.92 -7.17
CA GLY A 575 24.61 23.33 -7.12
C GLY A 575 25.02 23.97 -8.46
N ALA A 576 25.00 23.23 -9.58
CA ALA A 576 25.23 23.83 -10.90
C ALA A 576 24.14 24.83 -11.29
N ILE A 577 22.87 24.51 -10.96
CA ILE A 577 21.71 25.38 -11.14
C ILE A 577 21.39 26.06 -9.80
N THR A 578 21.37 27.38 -9.80
CA THR A 578 20.97 28.20 -8.64
C THR A 578 19.50 28.58 -8.73
N ARG A 579 18.89 28.99 -7.61
CA ARG A 579 17.51 29.49 -7.59
C ARG A 579 17.25 30.60 -8.62
N GLY A 580 18.14 31.58 -8.71
CA GLY A 580 18.01 32.67 -9.70
C GLY A 580 18.04 32.19 -11.15
N THR A 581 18.88 31.19 -11.45
CA THR A 581 18.91 30.55 -12.78
C THR A 581 17.61 29.81 -13.07
N LEU A 582 17.04 29.14 -12.07
CA LEU A 582 15.77 28.42 -12.20
C LEU A 582 14.58 29.38 -12.39
N GLU A 583 14.54 30.49 -11.65
CA GLU A 583 13.51 31.52 -11.80
C GLU A 583 13.59 32.19 -13.19
N ALA A 584 14.80 32.44 -13.69
CA ALA A 584 15.00 32.92 -15.05
C ALA A 584 14.50 31.90 -16.10
N LEU A 585 14.76 30.62 -15.88
CA LEU A 585 14.25 29.54 -16.73
C LEU A 585 12.71 29.47 -16.70
N LEU A 586 12.10 29.58 -15.52
CA LEU A 586 10.65 29.62 -15.35
C LEU A 586 10.02 30.78 -16.13
N LEU A 587 10.64 31.96 -16.13
CA LEU A 587 10.18 33.10 -16.94
C LEU A 587 10.15 32.74 -18.43
N MET A 588 11.20 32.09 -18.94
CA MET A 588 11.24 31.66 -20.35
C MET A 588 10.20 30.58 -20.64
N ILE A 589 10.05 29.59 -19.76
CA ILE A 589 9.03 28.54 -19.84
C ILE A 589 7.63 29.15 -19.92
N ASN A 590 7.36 30.20 -19.14
CA ASN A 590 6.13 30.99 -19.14
C ASN A 590 6.01 31.99 -20.30
N GLY A 591 6.90 31.95 -21.30
CA GLY A 591 6.82 32.81 -22.50
C GLY A 591 7.36 34.23 -22.31
N LYS A 592 7.92 34.57 -21.16
CA LYS A 592 8.57 35.86 -20.89
C LYS A 592 10.05 35.81 -21.32
N THR A 593 10.33 35.33 -22.52
CA THR A 593 11.67 34.92 -22.99
C THR A 593 12.73 36.01 -22.84
N PHE A 594 12.44 37.25 -23.27
CA PHE A 594 13.42 38.35 -23.20
C PHE A 594 13.78 38.70 -21.74
N LYS A 595 12.77 38.79 -20.86
CA LYS A 595 12.99 39.02 -19.42
C LYS A 595 13.76 37.86 -18.80
N GLY A 596 13.40 36.63 -19.14
CA GLY A 596 14.09 35.43 -18.68
C GLY A 596 15.56 35.39 -19.10
N LEU A 597 15.88 35.75 -20.35
CA LEU A 597 17.26 35.80 -20.83
C LEU A 597 18.10 36.85 -20.09
N ILE A 598 17.53 38.04 -19.85
CA ILE A 598 18.20 39.08 -19.04
C ILE A 598 18.45 38.58 -17.62
N SER A 599 17.44 37.98 -16.98
CA SER A 599 17.58 37.42 -15.63
C SER A 599 18.60 36.30 -15.56
N LEU A 600 18.68 35.45 -16.59
CA LEU A 600 19.65 34.36 -16.69
C LEU A 600 21.08 34.91 -16.80
N VAL A 601 21.32 35.93 -17.64
CA VAL A 601 22.63 36.58 -17.73
C VAL A 601 23.02 37.18 -16.38
N LYS A 602 22.09 37.86 -15.70
CA LYS A 602 22.34 38.42 -14.36
C LYS A 602 22.67 37.34 -13.33
N SER A 603 21.95 36.21 -13.33
CA SER A 603 22.18 35.13 -12.36
C SER A 603 23.52 34.42 -12.59
N LEU A 604 23.96 34.31 -13.85
CA LEU A 604 25.24 33.70 -14.20
C LEU A 604 26.43 34.62 -13.91
N VAL A 605 26.25 35.95 -14.00
CA VAL A 605 27.30 36.95 -13.70
C VAL A 605 27.45 37.20 -12.19
N ALA A 606 26.41 36.92 -11.39
CA ALA A 606 26.43 37.07 -9.94
C ALA A 606 27.04 35.87 -9.18
N LYS A 607 27.57 34.87 -9.90
CA LYS A 607 28.20 33.66 -9.33
C LYS A 607 29.59 33.91 -8.78
#